data_AF-A0AAW6D4D4-F1
#
_entry.id   AF-A0AAW6D4D4-F1
#
_cell.length_a   1.000
_cell.length_b   1.000
_cell.length_c   1.000
_cell.angle_alpha   90.00
_cell.angle_beta   90.00
_cell.angle_gamma   90.00
#
_symmetry.space_group_name_H-M   'P 1'
#
loop_
_entity.id
_entity.type
_entity.pdbx_description
1 polymer ?
#
loop_
_entity_poly.entity_id
_entity_poly.type
_entity_poly.pdbx_seq_one_letter_code
_entity_poly.pdbx_strand_id
1 'polypeptide(L)' 'MAGIKYAPKTYDKSVTVLERVEYFRHWFYTTHQKKGAVAIKLGINAKKLNRILTLEQLPDEELLRKMVELCEK' A
#
# COMPACT_ATOMS: atom_id res chain seq x y z
N MET A 1 -7.17 -38.58 -5.41
CA MET A 1 -7.13 -37.09 -5.42
C MET A 1 -7.28 -36.61 -3.99
N ALA A 2 -6.16 -36.29 -3.32
CA ALA A 2 -6.17 -35.83 -1.95
C ALA A 2 -6.69 -34.38 -1.90
N GLY A 3 -7.87 -34.18 -1.32
CA GLY A 3 -8.46 -32.85 -1.13
C GLY A 3 -7.58 -32.04 -0.19
N ILE A 4 -6.89 -31.03 -0.73
CA ILE A 4 -6.19 -30.02 0.06
C ILE A 4 -7.28 -29.21 0.78
N LYS A 5 -7.56 -29.58 2.03
CA LYS A 5 -8.36 -28.76 2.94
C LYS A 5 -7.56 -27.49 3.21
N TYR A 6 -7.92 -26.39 2.57
CA TYR A 6 -7.45 -25.07 2.99
C TYR A 6 -7.96 -24.86 4.40
N ALA A 7 -7.08 -25.02 5.40
CA ALA A 7 -7.37 -24.60 6.75
C ALA A 7 -7.73 -23.10 6.69
N PRO A 8 -8.83 -22.66 7.31
CA PRO A 8 -9.13 -21.24 7.41
C PRO A 8 -7.98 -20.61 8.18
N LYS A 9 -7.13 -19.89 7.45
CA LYS A 9 -5.98 -19.20 8.01
C LYS A 9 -6.57 -18.07 8.85
N THR A 10 -6.60 -18.27 10.16
CA THR A 10 -6.94 -17.26 11.15
C THR A 10 -5.82 -16.22 11.12
N TYR A 11 -5.81 -15.39 10.07
CA TYR A 11 -5.07 -14.15 10.09
C TYR A 11 -5.81 -13.25 11.07
N ASP A 12 -5.26 -13.17 12.27
CA ASP A 12 -5.54 -12.12 13.22
C ASP A 12 -5.61 -10.78 12.47
N LYS A 13 -6.60 -9.94 12.77
CA LYS A 13 -7.00 -8.72 12.05
C LYS A 13 -5.97 -7.58 12.12
N SER A 14 -4.67 -7.89 12.02
CA SER A 14 -3.62 -6.92 11.85
C SER A 14 -3.34 -6.74 10.36
N VAL A 15 -3.86 -5.65 9.78
CA VAL A 15 -3.53 -5.28 8.40
C VAL A 15 -2.02 -5.04 8.34
N THR A 16 -1.31 -5.89 7.61
CA THR A 16 0.14 -5.84 7.46
C THR A 16 0.57 -4.61 6.66
N VAL A 17 1.84 -4.22 6.79
CA VAL A 17 2.41 -3.11 6.01
C VAL A 17 2.24 -3.33 4.51
N LEU A 18 2.40 -4.58 4.07
CA LEU A 18 2.28 -4.95 2.66
C LEU A 18 0.85 -4.76 2.14
N GLU A 19 -0.16 -5.21 2.89
CA GLU A 19 -1.57 -5.04 2.52
C GLU A 19 -1.95 -3.56 2.40
N ARG A 20 -1.47 -2.70 3.30
CA ARG A 20 -1.71 -1.24 3.23
C ARG A 20 -1.04 -0.61 2.01
N VAL A 21 0.17 -1.05 1.66
CA VAL A 21 0.87 -0.58 0.46
C VAL A 21 0.16 -1.05 -0.80
N GLU A 22 -0.34 -2.29 -0.83
CA GLU A 22 -1.13 -2.82 -1.95
C GLU A 22 -2.45 -2.06 -2.11
N TYR A 23 -3.15 -1.78 -1.00
CA TYR A 23 -4.35 -0.95 -1.00
C TYR A 23 -4.08 0.44 -1.55
N PHE A 24 -3.02 1.11 -1.06
CA PHE A 24 -2.60 2.41 -1.57
C PHE A 24 -2.25 2.36 -3.06
N ARG A 25 -1.55 1.32 -3.50
CA ARG A 25 -1.20 1.12 -4.91
C ARG A 25 -2.45 0.96 -5.76
N HIS A 26 -3.43 0.20 -5.29
CA HIS A 26 -4.71 0.04 -5.98
C HIS A 26 -5.46 1.37 -6.09
N TRP A 27 -5.60 2.12 -5.00
CA TRP A 27 -6.19 3.46 -4.98
C TRP A 27 -5.47 4.41 -5.95
N PHE A 28 -4.13 4.40 -5.97
CA PHE A 28 -3.33 5.27 -6.83
C PHE A 28 -3.65 5.08 -8.32
N TYR A 29 -3.74 3.82 -8.77
CA TYR A 29 -4.01 3.51 -10.17
C TYR A 29 -5.49 3.66 -10.55
N THR A 30 -6.41 3.27 -9.67
CA THR A 30 -7.86 3.36 -9.94
C THR A 30 -8.37 4.80 -9.95
N THR A 31 -7.80 5.67 -9.13
CA THR A 31 -8.16 7.10 -9.09
C THR A 31 -7.30 7.95 -10.03
N HIS A 32 -6.48 7.32 -10.89
CA HIS A 32 -5.62 7.97 -11.89
C HIS A 32 -4.76 9.11 -11.31
N GLN A 33 -4.22 8.91 -10.11
CA GLN A 33 -3.46 9.95 -9.43
C GLN A 33 -2.17 10.30 -10.18
N LYS A 34 -1.84 11.59 -10.19
CA LYS A 34 -0.54 12.04 -10.70
C LYS A 34 0.53 11.79 -9.64
N LYS A 35 1.58 11.05 -10.01
CA LYS A 35 2.71 10.71 -9.14
C LYS A 35 3.30 11.93 -8.42
N GLY A 36 3.50 13.04 -9.14
CA GLY A 36 4.03 14.28 -8.54
C GLY A 36 3.11 14.88 -7.48
N ALA A 37 1.79 14.89 -7.70
CA ALA A 37 0.83 15.43 -6.75
C ALA A 37 0.78 14.61 -5.46
N VAL A 38 0.78 13.28 -5.59
CA VAL A 38 0.78 12.37 -4.44
C VAL A 38 2.10 12.44 -3.67
N ALA A 39 3.23 12.54 -4.37
CA ALA A 39 4.54 12.69 -3.73
C ALA A 39 4.63 13.98 -2.89
N ILE A 40 4.11 15.11 -3.39
CA ILE A 40 4.02 16.37 -2.65
C ILE A 40 3.13 16.22 -1.41
N LYS A 41 1.94 15.62 -1.55
CA LYS A 41 1.02 15.37 -0.42
C LYS A 41 1.65 14.50 0.68
N LEU A 42 2.48 13.53 0.28
CA LEU A 42 3.19 12.64 1.19
C LEU A 42 4.49 13.26 1.74
N GLY A 43 4.95 14.40 1.22
CA GLY A 43 6.22 15.02 1.59
C GLY A 43 7.45 14.20 1.16
N ILE A 44 7.33 13.39 0.10
CA ILE A 44 8.42 12.53 -0.40
C ILE A 44 8.76 12.86 -1.85
N ASN A 45 9.92 12.38 -2.30
CA ASN A 45 10.29 12.45 -3.72
C ASN A 45 9.46 11.45 -4.55
N ALA A 46 9.07 11.84 -5.77
CA ALA A 46 8.42 10.97 -6.74
C ALA A 46 9.19 9.67 -7.02
N LYS A 47 10.53 9.68 -6.92
CA LYS A 47 11.35 8.45 -7.02
C LYS A 47 11.09 7.49 -5.85
N LYS A 48 11.03 8.00 -4.60
CA LYS A 48 10.70 7.19 -3.41
C LYS A 48 9.29 6.61 -3.54
N LEU A 49 8.33 7.42 -3.98
CA LEU A 49 6.97 6.96 -4.27
C LEU A 49 6.95 5.84 -5.33
N ASN A 50 7.71 5.97 -6.41
CA ASN A 50 7.78 4.93 -7.44
C ASN A 50 8.26 3.59 -6.88
N ARG A 51 9.30 3.61 -6.05
CA ARG A 51 9.84 2.39 -5.40
C ARG A 51 8.83 1.70 -4.50
N ILE A 52 8.01 2.49 -3.80
CA ILE A 52 6.92 1.95 -2.97
C ILE A 52 5.82 1.34 -3.84
N LEU A 53 5.42 2.04 -4.92
CA LEU A 53 4.42 1.53 -5.87
C LEU A 53 4.88 0.25 -6.60
N THR A 54 6.18 0.08 -6.83
CA THR A 54 6.77 -1.14 -7.40
C THR A 54 7.14 -2.19 -6.35
N LEU A 55 6.85 -1.94 -5.06
CA LEU A 55 7.21 -2.80 -3.94
C LEU A 55 8.73 -3.04 -3.81
N GLU A 56 9.57 -2.21 -4.43
CA GLU A 56 11.04 -2.24 -4.28
C GLU A 56 11.44 -1.77 -2.88
N GLN A 57 10.67 -0.87 -2.30
CA GLN A 57 10.93 -0.30 -0.98
C GLN A 57 9.64 -0.24 -0.16
N LEU A 58 9.70 -0.66 1.11
CA LEU A 58 8.60 -0.47 2.04
C LEU A 58 8.64 0.94 2.65
N PRO A 59 7.47 1.57 2.88
CA PRO A 59 7.40 2.83 3.59
C PRO A 59 7.64 2.64 5.09
N ASP A 60 8.19 3.68 5.71
CA ASP A 60 8.28 3.80 7.17
C ASP A 60 6.88 3.97 7.78
N GLU A 61 6.69 3.70 9.08
CA GLU A 61 5.36 3.72 9.72
C GLU A 61 4.62 5.05 9.58
N GLU A 62 5.33 6.18 9.72
CA GLU A 62 4.76 7.52 9.54
C GLU A 62 4.27 7.74 8.10
N LEU A 63 5.06 7.28 7.12
CA LEU A 63 4.71 7.40 5.70
C LEU A 63 3.52 6.49 5.37
N LEU A 64 3.50 5.28 5.91
CA LEU A 64 2.40 4.34 5.76
C LEU A 64 1.09 4.90 6.31
N ARG A 65 1.13 5.57 7.47
CA ARG A 65 -0.04 6.24 8.04
C ARG A 65 -0.58 7.33 7.11
N LYS A 66 0.29 8.19 6.59
CA LYS A 66 -0.08 9.24 5.61
C LYS A 66 -0.66 8.65 4.32
N MET A 67 -0.14 7.51 3.87
CA MET A 67 -0.67 6.78 2.70
C MET A 67 -2.10 6.29 2.94
N VAL A 68 -2.38 5.71 4.10
CA VAL A 68 -3.74 5.27 4.47
C VAL A 68 -4.70 6.45 4.55
N GLU A 69 -4.31 7.53 5.25
CA GLU A 69 -5.12 8.75 5.38
C GLU A 69 -5.44 9.40 4.01
N LEU A 70 -4.56 9.24 3.02
CA LEU A 70 -4.80 9.71 1.65
C LEU A 70 -5.79 8.83 0.87
N CYS A 71 -5.89 7.55 1.20
CA CYS A 71 -6.81 6.61 0.55
C CYS A 71 -8.22 6.61 1.15
N GLU A 72 -8.36 7.08 2.39
CA GLU A 72 -9.66 7.24 3.08
C GLU A 72 -10.37 8.55 2.72
N LYS A 73 -9.72 9.43 1.94
CA LYS A 73 -10.30 10.66 1.40
C LYS A 73 -10.88 10.46 0.00
#